data_AF-A0A0C2ZHH1-F1
#
_entry.id   AF-A0A0C2ZHH1-F1
#
_cell.length_a   1.000
_cell.length_b   1.000
_cell.length_c   1.000
_cell.angle_alpha   90.00
_cell.angle_beta   90.00
_cell.angle_gamma   90.00
#
_symmetry.space_group_name_H-M   'P 1'
#
loop_
_entity.id
_entity.type
_entity.pdbx_description
1 polymer ?
#
loop_
_entity_poly.entity_id
_entity_poly.type
_entity_poly.pdbx_seq_one_letter_code
_entity_poly.pdbx_strand_id
1 'polypeptide(L)'
;MKKKYLNFTLTLITLSSLSLVAEDMHLKENMYEPAKEMMQMDEAMNKAIEQRRAENATMAKSELTFDESPMVDFKPFEDGYALEKNITDANHTKVDVTVKDRMVTISTTTTKQHIMQLGEEVTHEDFVTSSMESLSLPSDADDTKLQSSYKQGVLKVTVPKKKP
;
A
#
# COMPACT_ATOMS: atom_id res chain seq x y z
N MET A 1 -30.35 3.34 87.88
CA MET A 1 -30.10 4.70 87.34
C MET A 1 -30.58 4.77 85.90
N LYS A 2 -31.48 5.71 85.62
CA LYS A 2 -31.93 6.33 84.34
C LYS A 2 -32.40 5.44 83.16
N LYS A 3 -33.73 5.26 83.11
CA LYS A 3 -34.61 4.92 81.96
C LYS A 3 -34.68 6.06 80.94
N LYS A 4 -34.82 5.79 79.62
CA LYS A 4 -35.44 6.72 78.63
C LYS A 4 -36.04 5.99 77.39
N TYR A 5 -37.38 6.07 77.31
CA TYR A 5 -38.35 6.24 76.19
C TYR A 5 -38.24 5.33 74.94
N LEU A 6 -39.23 4.54 74.51
CA LEU A 6 -40.71 4.65 74.36
C LEU A 6 -41.20 5.78 73.42
N ASN A 7 -41.60 5.36 72.21
CA ASN A 7 -42.57 5.89 71.22
C ASN A 7 -42.74 7.41 71.05
N PHE A 8 -42.54 7.90 69.81
CA PHE A 8 -43.52 8.80 69.16
C PHE A 8 -43.31 8.91 67.63
N THR A 9 -44.37 8.62 66.89
CA THR A 9 -44.62 8.93 65.48
C THR A 9 -44.52 10.42 65.19
N LEU A 10 -43.87 10.83 64.09
CA LEU A 10 -44.10 12.14 63.48
C LEU A 10 -44.35 11.98 61.98
N THR A 11 -45.62 12.06 61.63
CA THR A 11 -46.17 12.27 60.29
C THR A 11 -45.74 13.65 59.78
N LEU A 12 -45.11 13.75 58.60
CA LEU A 12 -44.89 14.97 57.81
C LEU A 12 -44.51 14.46 56.39
N ILE A 13 -45.07 14.81 55.23
CA ILE A 13 -46.08 15.76 54.76
C ILE A 13 -46.58 15.18 53.43
N THR A 14 -47.89 15.25 53.21
CA THR A 14 -48.57 15.05 51.93
C THR A 14 -48.29 16.19 50.96
N LEU A 15 -48.47 15.92 49.65
CA LEU A 15 -48.36 16.77 48.45
C LEU A 15 -46.95 16.69 47.81
N SER A 16 -46.79 16.38 46.53
CA SER A 16 -47.72 16.54 45.40
C SER A 16 -47.18 15.79 44.18
N SER A 17 -47.95 14.79 43.71
CA SER A 17 -48.34 14.59 42.32
C SER A 17 -47.32 14.87 41.20
N LEU A 18 -46.80 13.82 40.56
CA LEU A 18 -47.17 13.40 39.19
C LEU A 18 -46.22 12.28 38.73
N SER A 19 -46.81 11.15 38.37
CA SER A 19 -46.42 10.20 37.31
C SER A 19 -44.95 10.24 36.83
N LEU A 20 -44.17 9.19 37.11
CA LEU A 20 -43.66 8.28 36.07
C LEU A 20 -42.91 7.11 36.72
N VAL A 21 -43.69 6.08 37.03
CA VAL A 21 -43.23 4.70 36.91
C VAL A 21 -42.87 4.48 35.44
N ALA A 22 -41.72 3.84 35.17
CA ALA A 22 -41.37 3.09 33.95
C ALA A 22 -40.33 3.63 32.94
N GLU A 23 -39.30 4.41 33.32
CA GLU A 23 -38.18 4.70 32.37
C GLU A 23 -36.77 4.22 32.75
N ASP A 24 -36.55 3.70 33.97
CA ASP A 24 -35.17 3.42 34.45
C ASP A 24 -34.62 2.00 34.16
N MET A 25 -35.28 1.18 33.34
CA MET A 25 -34.76 -0.14 32.95
C MET A 25 -34.20 -0.25 31.53
N HIS A 26 -34.46 0.74 30.66
CA HIS A 26 -34.05 0.66 29.24
C HIS A 26 -32.69 1.30 28.92
N LEU A 27 -32.04 1.97 29.88
CA LEU A 27 -30.75 2.65 29.63
C LEU A 27 -29.51 1.75 29.80
N LYS A 28 -29.64 0.59 30.45
CA LYS A 28 -28.49 -0.31 30.70
C LYS A 28 -28.24 -1.34 29.61
N GLU A 29 -29.25 -1.67 28.81
CA GLU A 29 -29.16 -2.73 27.81
C GLU A 29 -28.40 -2.26 26.54
N ASN A 30 -28.56 -0.99 26.16
CA ASN A 30 -28.05 -0.45 24.90
C ASN A 30 -26.65 0.17 24.98
N MET A 31 -26.09 0.36 26.18
CA MET A 31 -24.70 0.85 26.35
C MET A 31 -23.67 -0.28 26.16
N TYR A 32 -24.12 -1.54 26.14
CA TYR A 32 -23.26 -2.71 26.00
C TYR A 32 -22.87 -2.98 24.54
N GLU A 33 -23.76 -2.72 23.59
CA GLU A 33 -23.57 -2.96 22.15
C GLU A 33 -22.41 -2.14 21.54
N PRO A 34 -22.39 -0.79 21.62
CA PRO A 34 -21.32 0.00 21.00
C PRO A 34 -19.96 -0.19 21.69
N ALA A 35 -19.95 -0.40 23.02
CA ALA A 35 -18.72 -0.69 23.75
C ALA A 35 -18.14 -2.05 23.37
N LYS A 36 -19.00 -3.05 23.16
CA LYS A 36 -18.61 -4.38 22.70
C LYS A 36 -18.09 -4.38 21.27
N GLU A 37 -18.67 -3.58 20.38
CA GLU A 37 -18.17 -3.38 19.02
C GLU A 37 -16.78 -2.75 19.00
N MET A 38 -16.55 -1.70 19.81
CA MET A 38 -15.22 -1.11 19.94
C MET A 38 -14.18 -2.11 20.46
N MET A 39 -14.53 -2.91 21.48
CA MET A 39 -13.65 -3.95 22.01
C MET A 39 -13.30 -5.02 20.96
N GLN A 40 -14.27 -5.44 20.14
CA GLN A 40 -14.03 -6.39 19.06
C GLN A 40 -13.13 -5.81 17.96
N MET A 41 -13.29 -4.53 17.65
CA MET A 41 -12.46 -3.84 16.66
C MET A 41 -11.01 -3.67 17.16
N ASP A 42 -10.84 -3.30 18.43
CA ASP A 42 -9.52 -3.21 19.07
C ASP A 42 -8.82 -4.58 19.14
N GLU A 43 -9.55 -5.64 19.46
CA GLU A 43 -9.04 -7.01 19.47
C GLU A 43 -8.63 -7.48 18.07
N ALA A 44 -9.46 -7.21 17.06
CA ALA A 44 -9.15 -7.51 15.66
C ALA A 44 -7.92 -6.74 15.15
N MET A 45 -7.81 -5.46 15.49
CA MET A 45 -6.67 -4.60 15.16
C MET A 45 -5.39 -5.11 15.82
N ASN A 46 -5.42 -5.41 17.12
CA ASN A 46 -4.28 -5.94 17.85
C ASN A 46 -3.82 -7.28 17.28
N LYS A 47 -4.75 -8.20 16.97
CA LYS A 47 -4.43 -9.47 16.33
C LYS A 47 -3.79 -9.29 14.94
N ALA A 48 -4.28 -8.34 14.14
CA ALA A 48 -3.70 -8.03 12.84
C ALA A 48 -2.32 -7.37 12.93
N ILE A 49 -2.08 -6.56 13.97
CA ILE A 49 -0.75 -5.97 14.26
C ILE A 49 0.21 -7.05 14.72
N GLU A 50 -0.21 -7.95 15.63
CA GLU A 50 0.61 -9.06 16.11
C GLU A 50 0.96 -10.03 15.00
N GLN A 51 0.00 -10.36 14.14
CA GLN A 51 0.24 -11.21 12.98
C GLN A 51 1.25 -10.56 12.02
N ARG A 52 1.08 -9.27 11.69
CA ARG A 52 2.07 -8.53 10.88
C ARG A 52 3.42 -8.39 11.56
N ARG A 53 3.47 -8.26 12.88
CA ARG A 53 4.72 -8.18 13.65
C ARG A 53 5.43 -9.53 13.68
N ALA A 54 4.71 -10.64 13.79
CA ALA A 54 5.26 -11.98 13.70
C ALA A 54 5.75 -12.29 12.28
N GLU A 55 5.01 -11.89 11.25
CA GLU A 55 5.43 -11.94 9.84
C GLU A 55 6.70 -11.10 9.63
N ASN A 56 6.75 -9.87 10.14
CA ASN A 56 7.93 -9.00 10.07
C ASN A 56 9.11 -9.48 10.93
N ALA A 57 8.88 -10.16 12.06
CA ALA A 57 9.94 -10.76 12.87
C ALA A 57 10.55 -12.00 12.20
N THR A 58 9.76 -12.71 11.40
CA THR A 58 10.23 -13.80 10.53
C THR A 58 11.07 -13.24 9.36
N MET A 59 10.73 -12.05 8.85
CA MET A 59 11.54 -11.32 7.86
C MET A 59 12.81 -10.68 8.46
N ALA A 60 12.78 -10.21 9.71
CA ALA A 60 13.95 -9.62 10.38
C ALA A 60 15.02 -10.66 10.77
N LYS A 61 14.65 -11.96 10.74
CA LYS A 61 15.56 -13.10 10.89
C LYS A 61 15.90 -13.74 9.53
N SER A 62 15.79 -13.01 8.42
CA SER A 62 16.60 -13.29 7.24
C SER A 62 17.83 -12.39 7.31
N GLU A 63 18.85 -12.84 8.05
CA GLU A 63 20.22 -12.38 7.84
C GLU A 63 20.54 -12.55 6.35
N LEU A 64 20.59 -11.43 5.62
CA LEU A 64 21.34 -11.15 4.39
C LEU A 64 21.97 -12.34 3.65
N THR A 65 21.21 -13.38 3.37
CA THR A 65 21.44 -14.21 2.21
C THR A 65 20.80 -13.43 1.09
N PHE A 66 21.62 -12.83 0.22
CA PHE A 66 21.16 -12.45 -1.12
C PHE A 66 20.64 -13.74 -1.75
N ASP A 67 19.35 -13.99 -1.53
CA ASP A 67 18.61 -15.03 -2.19
C ASP A 67 18.75 -14.74 -3.68
N GLU A 68 19.29 -15.70 -4.42
CA GLU A 68 19.28 -15.72 -5.88
C GLU A 68 17.83 -15.92 -6.32
N SER A 69 16.99 -14.94 -6.01
CA SER A 69 15.64 -14.85 -6.56
C SER A 69 15.83 -14.71 -8.06
N PRO A 70 15.26 -15.62 -8.87
CA PRO A 70 15.42 -15.56 -10.31
C PRO A 70 14.90 -14.19 -10.77
N MET A 71 15.81 -13.36 -11.31
CA MET A 71 15.47 -12.11 -11.97
C MET A 71 14.44 -12.42 -13.05
N VAL A 72 13.17 -12.11 -12.77
CA VAL A 72 12.04 -12.51 -13.61
C VAL A 72 12.15 -11.91 -15.02
N ASP A 73 12.88 -10.80 -15.17
CA ASP A 73 12.92 -10.05 -16.42
C ASP A 73 14.19 -10.25 -17.27
N PHE A 74 15.35 -10.51 -16.66
CA PHE A 74 16.61 -10.70 -17.39
C PHE A 74 16.90 -12.19 -17.62
N LYS A 75 16.92 -12.58 -18.89
CA LYS A 75 17.21 -13.95 -19.31
C LYS A 75 18.72 -14.15 -19.45
N PRO A 76 19.32 -15.17 -18.80
CA PRO A 76 20.72 -15.50 -19.01
C PRO A 76 20.94 -16.07 -20.42
N PHE A 77 22.12 -15.80 -20.99
CA PHE A 77 22.64 -16.43 -22.19
C PHE A 77 24.15 -16.70 -22.01
N GLU A 78 24.82 -17.29 -23.01
CA GLU A 78 26.22 -17.76 -22.89
C GLU A 78 27.16 -16.71 -22.26
N ASP A 79 27.12 -15.47 -22.74
CA ASP A 79 28.07 -14.42 -22.35
C ASP A 79 27.47 -13.33 -21.44
N GLY A 80 26.23 -13.46 -20.98
CA GLY A 80 25.55 -12.34 -20.32
C GLY A 80 24.10 -12.56 -19.94
N TYR A 81 23.40 -11.43 -19.79
CA TYR A 81 21.98 -11.35 -19.51
C TYR A 81 21.30 -10.39 -20.49
N ALA A 82 20.09 -10.74 -20.91
CA ALA A 82 19.30 -9.95 -21.85
C ALA A 82 17.89 -9.72 -21.33
N LEU A 83 17.41 -8.49 -21.45
CA LEU A 83 16.03 -8.09 -21.21
C LEU A 83 15.44 -7.61 -22.54
N GLU A 84 14.28 -8.13 -22.89
CA GLU A 84 13.51 -7.69 -24.05
C GLU A 84 12.09 -7.30 -23.62
N LYS A 85 11.70 -6.06 -23.91
CA LYS A 85 10.41 -5.50 -23.51
C LYS A 85 9.73 -4.82 -24.70
N ASN A 86 8.46 -5.17 -24.92
CA ASN A 86 7.62 -4.50 -25.91
C ASN A 86 7.02 -3.23 -25.28
N ILE A 87 7.08 -2.12 -26.01
CA ILE A 87 6.57 -0.82 -25.61
C ILE A 87 5.45 -0.44 -26.58
N THR A 88 4.26 -0.27 -26.00
CA THR A 88 3.07 0.18 -26.72
C THR A 88 3.25 1.61 -27.21
N ASP A 89 2.61 1.96 -28.33
CA ASP A 89 2.66 3.31 -28.92
C ASP A 89 4.08 3.82 -29.23
N ALA A 90 4.92 2.92 -29.75
CA ALA A 90 6.34 3.16 -29.95
C ALA A 90 6.73 4.46 -30.69
N ASN A 91 5.88 4.94 -31.59
CA ASN A 91 6.09 6.19 -32.34
C ASN A 91 5.95 7.45 -31.48
N HIS A 92 5.22 7.36 -30.37
CA HIS A 92 4.90 8.45 -29.46
C HIS A 92 5.60 8.29 -28.11
N THR A 93 6.36 7.22 -27.91
CA THR A 93 7.03 6.90 -26.67
C THR A 93 8.53 7.16 -26.75
N LYS A 94 9.02 8.00 -25.84
CA LYS A 94 10.44 8.17 -25.55
C LYS A 94 10.85 7.17 -24.47
N VAL A 95 12.01 6.54 -24.65
CA VAL A 95 12.58 5.58 -23.71
C VAL A 95 13.96 6.06 -23.28
N ASP A 96 14.21 6.02 -21.97
CA ASP A 96 15.50 6.34 -21.36
C ASP A 96 15.92 5.18 -20.46
N VAL A 97 17.17 4.75 -20.58
CA VAL A 97 17.73 3.65 -19.81
C VAL A 97 18.96 4.15 -19.09
N THR A 98 18.95 4.08 -17.76
CA THR A 98 20.07 4.47 -16.90
C THR A 98 20.51 3.30 -16.05
N VAL A 99 21.78 3.32 -15.66
CA VAL A 99 22.37 2.31 -14.79
C VAL A 99 23.10 3.02 -13.68
N LYS A 100 22.77 2.66 -12.43
CA LYS A 100 23.43 3.21 -11.25
C LYS A 100 23.39 2.18 -10.13
N ASP A 101 24.51 1.99 -9.43
CA ASP A 101 24.59 1.11 -8.26
C ASP A 101 24.01 -0.30 -8.51
N ARG A 102 24.32 -0.88 -9.68
CA ARG A 102 23.80 -2.18 -10.16
C ARG A 102 22.28 -2.24 -10.36
N MET A 103 21.61 -1.10 -10.49
CA MET A 103 20.20 -0.99 -10.83
C MET A 103 20.05 -0.41 -12.23
N VAL A 104 19.32 -1.11 -13.10
CA VAL A 104 18.87 -0.59 -14.40
C VAL A 104 17.52 0.08 -14.20
N THR A 105 17.41 1.34 -14.56
CA THR A 105 16.15 2.08 -14.53
C THR A 105 15.71 2.38 -15.96
N ILE A 106 14.50 1.94 -16.29
CA ILE A 106 13.85 2.14 -17.58
C ILE A 106 12.74 3.16 -17.36
N SER A 107 12.88 4.32 -18.00
CA SER A 107 11.88 5.37 -17.99
C SER A 107 11.23 5.47 -19.37
N THR A 108 9.91 5.52 -19.41
CA THR A 108 9.15 5.68 -20.65
C THR A 108 8.17 6.83 -20.52
N THR A 109 8.15 7.72 -21.50
CA THR A 109 7.20 8.83 -21.58
C THR A 109 6.49 8.77 -22.91
N THR A 110 5.18 8.63 -22.90
CA THR A 110 4.32 8.60 -24.08
C THR A 110 3.51 9.89 -24.15
N THR A 111 3.58 10.58 -25.28
CA THR A 111 2.83 11.81 -25.52
C THR A 111 1.89 11.62 -26.71
N LYS A 112 0.58 11.69 -26.47
CA LYS A 112 -0.44 11.62 -27.51
C LYS A 112 -1.13 12.97 -27.64
N GLN A 113 -1.27 13.45 -28.87
CA GLN A 113 -2.01 14.68 -29.15
C GLN A 113 -3.39 14.31 -29.68
N HIS A 114 -4.41 14.97 -29.17
CA HIS A 114 -5.79 14.83 -29.59
C HIS A 114 -6.30 16.19 -30.07
N ILE A 115 -6.72 16.25 -31.32
CA ILE A 115 -7.26 17.47 -31.92
C ILE A 115 -8.72 17.21 -32.24
N MET A 116 -9.62 17.96 -31.61
CA MET A 116 -11.06 17.91 -31.87
C MET A 116 -11.48 19.18 -32.59
N GLN A 117 -12.30 19.03 -33.64
CA GLN A 117 -12.95 20.15 -34.32
C GLN A 117 -14.46 20.03 -34.14
N LEU A 118 -15.08 21.03 -33.54
CA LEU A 118 -16.53 21.12 -33.37
C LEU A 118 -17.02 22.45 -33.94
N GLY A 119 -17.47 22.43 -35.19
CA GLY A 119 -17.83 23.65 -35.91
C GLY A 119 -16.61 24.53 -36.20
N GLU A 120 -16.61 25.76 -35.69
CA GLU A 120 -15.48 26.70 -35.81
C GLU A 120 -14.44 26.56 -34.68
N GLU A 121 -14.74 25.77 -33.65
CA GLU A 121 -13.87 25.62 -32.49
C GLU A 121 -12.90 24.44 -32.68
N VAL A 122 -11.61 24.69 -32.40
CA VAL A 122 -10.55 23.68 -32.43
C VAL A 122 -9.96 23.51 -31.03
N THR A 123 -10.11 22.32 -30.45
CA THR A 123 -9.52 21.95 -29.16
C THR A 123 -8.27 21.10 -29.39
N HIS A 124 -7.18 21.42 -28.68
CA HIS A 124 -5.95 20.64 -28.66
C HIS A 124 -5.72 20.11 -27.24
N GLU A 125 -5.61 18.80 -27.09
CA GLU A 125 -5.32 18.14 -25.82
C GLU A 125 -4.07 17.27 -25.98
N ASP A 126 -3.11 17.42 -25.06
CA ASP A 126 -1.94 16.56 -24.98
C ASP A 126 -2.08 15.62 -23.78
N PHE A 127 -2.08 14.31 -24.04
CA PHE A 127 -2.05 13.26 -23.03
C PHE A 127 -0.61 12.78 -22.85
N VAL A 128 -0.02 13.08 -21.69
CA VAL A 128 1.32 12.64 -21.33
C VAL A 128 1.23 11.56 -20.25
N THR A 129 1.81 10.39 -20.51
CA THR A 129 1.91 9.30 -19.55
C THR A 129 3.38 8.92 -19.36
N SER A 130 3.84 8.89 -18.11
CA SER A 130 5.20 8.48 -17.76
C SER A 130 5.17 7.27 -16.83
N SER A 131 6.08 6.33 -17.06
CA SER A 131 6.33 5.20 -16.17
C SER A 131 7.82 4.98 -15.98
N MET A 132 8.18 4.48 -14.81
CA MET A 132 9.54 4.15 -14.43
C MET A 132 9.55 2.76 -13.79
N GLU A 133 10.50 1.94 -14.21
CA GLU A 133 10.72 0.60 -13.66
C GLU A 133 12.20 0.45 -13.35
N SER A 134 12.52 -0.15 -12.21
CA SER A 134 13.89 -0.38 -11.77
C SER A 134 14.11 -1.86 -11.52
N LEU A 135 15.18 -2.39 -12.10
CA LEU A 135 15.54 -3.80 -12.10
C LEU A 135 16.96 -3.95 -11.54
N SER A 136 17.17 -4.88 -10.62
CA SER A 136 18.50 -5.22 -10.12
C SER A 136 19.28 -6.01 -11.16
N LEU A 137 20.60 -5.79 -11.26
CA LEU A 137 21.51 -6.59 -12.07
C LEU A 137 22.12 -7.76 -11.28
N PRO A 138 22.44 -8.89 -11.95
CA PRO A 138 23.14 -10.01 -11.34
C PRO A 138 24.47 -9.60 -10.70
N SER A 139 24.94 -10.36 -9.72
CA SER A 139 26.21 -10.12 -9.01
C SER A 139 27.43 -10.16 -9.94
N ASP A 140 27.40 -11.07 -10.89
CA ASP A 140 28.42 -11.30 -11.90
C ASP A 140 28.24 -10.43 -13.15
N ALA A 141 27.24 -9.57 -13.24
CA ALA A 141 27.05 -8.69 -14.40
C ALA A 141 27.99 -7.47 -14.37
N ASP A 142 28.54 -7.12 -15.54
CA ASP A 142 29.39 -5.96 -15.76
C ASP A 142 28.54 -4.77 -16.26
N ASP A 143 28.07 -3.97 -15.31
CA ASP A 143 27.22 -2.81 -15.55
C ASP A 143 27.88 -1.72 -16.39
N THR A 144 29.22 -1.62 -16.36
CA THR A 144 30.00 -0.68 -17.17
C THR A 144 29.90 -0.93 -18.68
N LYS A 145 29.52 -2.16 -19.06
CA LYS A 145 29.40 -2.61 -20.46
C LYS A 145 27.95 -2.86 -20.87
N LEU A 146 26.98 -2.34 -20.12
CA LEU A 146 25.58 -2.44 -20.49
C LEU A 146 25.33 -1.72 -21.82
N GLN A 147 24.59 -2.38 -22.69
CA GLN A 147 24.12 -1.83 -23.95
C GLN A 147 22.60 -1.87 -23.98
N SER A 148 21.99 -0.80 -24.48
CA SER A 148 20.55 -0.72 -24.69
C SER A 148 20.26 -0.27 -26.13
N SER A 149 19.17 -0.78 -26.69
CA SER A 149 18.68 -0.36 -28.00
C SER A 149 17.17 -0.39 -28.00
N TYR A 150 16.56 0.63 -28.60
CA TYR A 150 15.12 0.71 -28.76
C TYR A 150 14.80 0.87 -30.25
N LYS A 151 14.17 -0.16 -30.83
CA LYS A 151 13.83 -0.18 -32.27
C LYS A 151 12.48 -0.83 -32.47
N GLN A 152 11.64 -0.20 -33.28
CA GLN A 152 10.33 -0.73 -33.69
C GLN A 152 9.44 -1.17 -32.49
N GLY A 153 9.48 -0.39 -31.39
CA GLY A 153 8.70 -0.71 -30.18
C GLY A 153 9.29 -1.79 -29.29
N VAL A 154 10.47 -2.32 -29.61
CA VAL A 154 11.16 -3.31 -28.78
C VAL A 154 12.37 -2.65 -28.12
N LEU A 155 12.36 -2.64 -26.79
CA LEU A 155 13.53 -2.30 -25.98
C LEU A 155 14.31 -3.59 -25.72
N LYS A 156 15.58 -3.57 -26.10
CA LYS A 156 16.55 -4.63 -25.80
C LYS A 156 17.67 -4.07 -24.95
N VAL A 157 17.91 -4.68 -23.80
CA VAL A 157 19.01 -4.36 -22.89
C VAL A 157 19.87 -5.61 -22.73
N THR A 158 21.17 -5.48 -22.93
CA THR A 158 22.13 -6.58 -22.79
C THR A 158 23.26 -6.17 -21.87
N VAL A 159 23.60 -7.04 -20.94
CA VAL A 159 24.69 -6.84 -19.99
C VAL A 159 25.59 -8.07 -19.98
N PRO A 160 26.89 -7.93 -20.28
CA PRO A 160 27.80 -9.07 -20.25
C PRO A 160 28.13 -9.47 -18.82
N LYS A 161 28.60 -10.70 -18.64
CA LYS A 161 29.22 -11.11 -17.38
C LYS A 161 30.60 -10.47 -17.21
N LYS A 162 30.98 -10.23 -15.96
CA LYS A 162 32.35 -9.86 -15.57
C LYS A 162 33.26 -11.00 -15.97
N LYS A 163 34.34 -10.68 -16.69
CA LYS A 163 35.40 -11.66 -16.94
C LYS A 163 36.07 -11.98 -15.59
N PRO A 164 36.40 -13.25 -15.32
CA PRO A 164 37.17 -13.64 -14.15
C PRO A 164 38.57 -13.02 -14.15
#